data_AF-A0A7C7DP42-F1
#
_entry.id   AF-A0A7C7DP42-F1
#
_cell.length_a   1.000
_cell.length_b   1.000
_cell.length_c   1.000
_cell.angle_alpha   90.00
_cell.angle_beta   90.00
_cell.angle_gamma   90.00
#
_symmetry.space_group_name_H-M   'P 1'
#
loop_
_entity.id
_entity.type
_entity.pdbx_description
1 polymer ?
#
loop_
_entity_poly.entity_id
_entity_poly.type
_entity_poly.pdbx_seq_one_letter_code
_entity_poly.pdbx_strand_id
1 'polypeptide(L)'
;MAEKRLEDMLWKNILRIKTESDEQFARYILEARSEFLRLRLRQEPALRKIYLDAADRVADEIRHLKPTIGPLTRAHLTAVEKSLRQEAERIGQAITKRLEDDLPRAVEAGAKPLQQQLLRALQEAGADLDFLKLQRGFGDINRAATEAIWARTRKGLRLSDRIWQAGENVRTSIRDIVQSAVARGQDAVKTAREVERYLKTGTPSRDYVNMMRRMGKRVPGNLAYEALRLARTEMSMAFMEGTYAAGRVNPSYKGVRWILSASHPMQDVCDDLASADLYNLGPGGYPAGEEPMTPHPNCLCYTVPLIENTREFVQRLKRWKENPSSEPKLEEWYQNYYLKVTW
;
A
#
# COMPACT_ATOMS: atom_id res chain seq x y z
N MET A 1 9.69 -0.41 -30.32
CA MET A 1 8.57 -1.14 -29.69
C MET A 1 7.48 -0.14 -29.39
N ALA A 2 6.29 -0.32 -29.96
CA ALA A 2 5.20 0.64 -29.89
C ALA A 2 4.79 0.90 -28.43
N GLU A 3 4.83 2.17 -28.03
CA GLU A 3 4.28 2.67 -26.78
C GLU A 3 2.78 2.36 -26.78
N LYS A 4 2.35 1.23 -26.20
CA LYS A 4 0.93 0.93 -26.00
C LYS A 4 0.33 2.15 -25.30
N ARG A 5 -0.66 2.81 -25.91
CA ARG A 5 -1.31 3.96 -25.26
C ARG A 5 -1.86 3.46 -23.93
N LEU A 6 -1.63 4.24 -22.86
CA LEU A 6 -2.12 3.96 -21.50
C LEU A 6 -3.60 3.51 -21.49
N GLU A 7 -4.41 4.08 -22.37
CA GLU A 7 -5.82 3.77 -22.56
C GLU A 7 -6.04 2.33 -23.04
N ASP A 8 -5.23 1.81 -23.96
CA ASP A 8 -5.38 0.45 -24.51
C ASP A 8 -5.16 -0.62 -23.45
N MET A 9 -4.13 -0.45 -22.61
CA MET A 9 -3.85 -1.39 -21.51
C MET A 9 -4.91 -1.32 -20.43
N LEU A 10 -5.41 -0.11 -20.12
CA LEU A 10 -6.50 0.07 -19.17
C LEU A 10 -7.77 -0.64 -19.65
N TRP A 11 -8.16 -0.44 -20.92
CA TRP A 11 -9.31 -1.11 -21.50
C TRP A 11 -9.15 -2.63 -21.56
N LYS A 12 -7.96 -3.13 -21.90
CA LYS A 12 -7.65 -4.57 -21.84
C LYS A 12 -7.83 -5.13 -20.44
N ASN A 13 -7.35 -4.43 -19.41
CA ASN A 13 -7.52 -4.87 -18.03
C ASN A 13 -8.99 -4.88 -17.60
N ILE A 14 -9.77 -3.85 -17.97
CA ILE A 14 -11.21 -3.78 -17.67
C ILE A 14 -11.96 -4.91 -18.37
N LEU A 15 -11.70 -5.12 -19.67
CA LEU A 15 -12.32 -6.21 -20.44
C LEU A 15 -11.99 -7.55 -19.82
N ARG A 16 -10.73 -7.79 -19.46
CA ARG A 16 -10.30 -9.01 -18.80
C ARG A 16 -11.05 -9.28 -17.49
N ILE A 17 -11.17 -8.26 -16.63
CA ILE A 17 -11.94 -8.38 -15.37
C ILE A 17 -13.40 -8.73 -15.66
N LYS A 18 -14.00 -8.13 -16.69
CA LYS A 18 -15.40 -8.39 -17.08
C LYS A 18 -15.63 -9.77 -17.71
N THR A 19 -14.67 -10.30 -18.47
CA THR A 19 -14.82 -11.59 -19.14
C THR A 19 -14.63 -12.78 -18.21
N GLU A 20 -13.91 -12.57 -17.11
CA GLU A 20 -13.49 -13.65 -16.21
C GLU A 20 -14.30 -13.69 -14.91
N SER A 21 -15.40 -12.95 -14.85
CA SER A 21 -16.25 -12.77 -13.68
C SER A 21 -17.67 -12.42 -14.10
N ASP A 22 -18.65 -12.62 -13.22
CA ASP A 22 -19.98 -12.04 -13.47
C ASP A 22 -19.93 -10.50 -13.39
N GLU A 23 -20.87 -9.84 -14.05
CA GLU A 23 -20.90 -8.38 -14.21
C GLU A 23 -20.82 -7.64 -12.87
N GLN A 24 -21.54 -8.13 -11.87
CA GLN A 24 -21.61 -7.51 -10.56
C GLN A 24 -20.31 -7.73 -9.76
N PHE A 25 -19.67 -8.90 -9.87
CA PHE A 25 -18.35 -9.11 -9.26
C PHE A 25 -17.26 -8.27 -9.92
N ALA A 26 -17.29 -8.15 -11.25
CA ALA A 26 -16.41 -7.25 -11.99
C ALA A 26 -16.57 -5.79 -11.51
N ARG A 27 -17.80 -5.35 -11.24
CA ARG A 27 -18.08 -4.04 -10.65
C ARG A 27 -17.45 -3.87 -9.28
N TYR A 28 -17.60 -4.83 -8.37
CA TYR A 28 -16.97 -4.76 -7.05
C TYR A 28 -15.44 -4.64 -7.14
N ILE A 29 -14.79 -5.38 -8.03
CA ILE A 29 -13.33 -5.30 -8.28
C ILE A 29 -12.93 -3.90 -8.74
N LEU A 30 -13.64 -3.33 -9.71
CA LEU A 30 -13.32 -2.01 -10.26
C LEU A 30 -13.57 -0.88 -9.24
N GLU A 31 -14.63 -0.99 -8.44
CA GLU A 31 -14.94 -0.06 -7.35
C GLU A 31 -13.85 -0.09 -6.26
N ALA A 32 -13.48 -1.28 -5.80
CA ALA A 32 -12.38 -1.50 -4.86
C ALA A 32 -11.05 -0.91 -5.37
N ARG A 33 -10.72 -1.13 -6.64
CA ARG A 33 -9.51 -0.57 -7.24
C ARG A 33 -9.55 0.96 -7.29
N SER A 34 -10.71 1.54 -7.63
CA SER A 34 -10.92 2.99 -7.64
C SER A 34 -10.77 3.60 -6.25
N GLU A 35 -11.37 2.97 -5.23
CA GLU A 35 -11.25 3.33 -3.83
C GLU A 35 -9.79 3.35 -3.35
N PHE A 36 -9.03 2.28 -3.65
CA PHE A 36 -7.61 2.21 -3.33
C PHE A 36 -6.78 3.31 -4.00
N LEU A 37 -7.05 3.62 -5.28
CA LEU A 37 -6.35 4.70 -5.98
C LEU A 37 -6.64 6.07 -5.36
N ARG A 38 -7.89 6.33 -4.94
CA ARG A 38 -8.25 7.56 -4.21
C ARG A 38 -7.55 7.65 -2.86
N LEU A 39 -7.41 6.53 -2.15
CA LEU A 39 -6.67 6.48 -0.89
C LEU A 39 -5.20 6.89 -1.09
N ARG A 40 -4.52 6.34 -2.11
CA ARG A 40 -3.14 6.75 -2.46
C ARG A 40 -3.03 8.23 -2.82
N LEU A 41 -3.96 8.75 -3.64
CA LEU A 41 -3.95 10.16 -4.03
C LEU A 41 -4.08 11.11 -2.82
N ARG A 42 -4.80 10.73 -1.77
CA ARG A 42 -4.91 11.52 -0.53
C ARG A 42 -3.68 11.40 0.38
N GLN A 43 -2.98 10.26 0.34
CA GLN A 43 -1.80 10.02 1.16
C GLN A 43 -0.61 10.89 0.73
N GLU A 44 -0.39 11.07 -0.57
CA GLU A 44 0.82 11.72 -1.10
C GLU A 44 0.98 13.19 -0.65
N PRO A 45 -0.07 14.05 -0.68
CA PRO A 45 0.01 15.40 -0.11
C PRO A 45 0.22 15.42 1.40
N ALA A 46 -0.36 14.44 2.13
CA ALA A 46 -0.20 14.35 3.58
C ALA A 46 1.24 13.99 3.97
N LEU A 47 1.85 13.03 3.26
CA LEU A 47 3.26 12.70 3.43
C LEU A 47 4.14 13.91 3.12
N ARG A 48 3.84 14.64 2.04
CA ARG A 48 4.57 15.88 1.71
C ARG A 48 4.49 16.87 2.87
N LYS A 49 3.31 17.05 3.46
CA LYS A 49 3.12 17.99 4.57
C LYS A 49 4.02 17.66 5.76
N ILE A 50 4.20 16.38 6.11
CA ILE A 50 5.10 15.95 7.19
C ILE A 50 6.52 16.50 6.99
N TYR A 51 7.05 16.38 5.78
CA TYR A 51 8.39 16.85 5.43
C TYR A 51 8.49 18.38 5.36
N LEU A 52 7.43 19.06 4.86
CA LEU A 52 7.39 20.52 4.85
C LEU A 52 7.35 21.09 6.27
N ASP A 53 6.50 20.55 7.13
CA ASP A 53 6.39 20.99 8.52
C ASP A 53 7.71 20.77 9.28
N ALA A 54 8.41 19.66 8.98
CA ALA A 54 9.74 19.40 9.52
C ALA A 54 10.79 20.40 9.02
N ALA A 55 10.74 20.75 7.73
CA ALA A 55 11.61 21.76 7.13
C ALA A 55 11.45 23.11 7.82
N ASP A 56 10.21 23.54 8.02
CA ASP A 56 9.90 24.84 8.60
C ASP A 56 10.36 24.89 10.08
N ARG A 57 10.10 23.84 10.86
CA ARG A 57 10.59 23.73 12.26
C ARG A 57 12.11 23.80 12.40
N VAL A 58 12.83 22.99 11.62
CA VAL A 58 14.31 22.95 11.69
C VAL A 58 14.91 24.27 11.22
N ALA A 59 14.35 24.85 10.15
CA ALA A 59 14.81 26.14 9.66
C ALA A 59 14.58 27.26 10.69
N ASP A 60 13.43 27.26 11.35
CA ASP A 60 13.12 28.23 12.41
C ASP A 60 14.06 28.08 13.61
N GLU A 61 14.34 26.85 14.05
CA GLU A 61 15.28 26.63 15.15
C GLU A 61 16.70 27.10 14.82
N ILE A 62 17.20 26.81 13.62
CA ILE A 62 18.51 27.28 13.18
C ILE A 62 18.56 28.81 13.13
N ARG A 63 17.50 29.48 12.68
CA ARG A 63 17.43 30.96 12.62
C ARG A 63 17.44 31.61 14.01
N HIS A 64 16.88 30.94 15.02
CA HIS A 64 16.75 31.47 16.38
C HIS A 64 17.87 30.99 17.33
N LEU A 65 18.88 30.28 16.83
CA LEU A 65 20.11 30.04 17.60
C LEU A 65 20.65 31.38 18.08
N LYS A 66 21.05 31.46 19.36
CA LYS A 66 21.50 32.71 19.98
C LYS A 66 22.53 33.39 19.05
N PRO A 67 22.29 34.64 18.63
CA PRO A 67 23.17 35.32 17.71
C PRO A 67 24.56 35.44 18.35
N THR A 68 25.52 34.72 17.79
CA THR A 68 26.93 35.04 17.99
C THR A 68 27.30 36.14 17.00
N ILE A 69 28.24 37.01 17.38
CA ILE A 69 28.81 38.06 16.53
C ILE A 69 29.67 37.45 15.38
N GLY A 70 29.47 36.17 15.04
CA GLY A 70 30.31 35.37 14.16
C GLY A 70 29.66 34.05 13.70
N PRO A 71 30.42 33.23 12.95
CA PRO A 71 29.92 32.03 12.26
C PRO A 71 29.40 30.95 13.22
N LEU A 72 28.65 29.97 12.67
CA LEU A 72 28.18 28.81 13.43
C LEU A 72 29.36 28.10 14.13
N THR A 73 29.18 27.77 15.41
CA THR A 73 30.21 27.18 16.27
C THR A 73 29.95 25.69 16.50
N ARG A 74 30.93 24.98 17.09
CA ARG A 74 30.74 23.58 17.53
C ARG A 74 29.65 23.43 18.60
N ALA A 75 29.43 24.42 19.46
CA ALA A 75 28.34 24.38 20.43
C ALA A 75 26.97 24.47 19.74
N HIS A 76 26.86 25.26 18.67
CA HIS A 76 25.66 25.31 17.82
C HIS A 76 25.42 24.00 17.10
N LEU A 77 26.47 23.30 16.65
CA LEU A 77 26.34 21.95 16.07
C LEU A 77 25.70 20.96 17.02
N THR A 78 26.11 20.94 18.29
CA THR A 78 25.55 20.01 19.28
C THR A 78 24.07 20.29 19.55
N ALA A 79 23.68 21.56 19.64
CA ALA A 79 22.27 21.95 19.82
C ALA A 79 21.43 21.56 18.60
N VAL A 80 21.91 21.86 17.39
CA VAL A 80 21.24 21.48 16.14
C VAL A 80 21.17 19.97 16.00
N GLU A 81 22.24 19.22 16.30
CA GLU A 81 22.21 17.75 16.23
C GLU A 81 21.13 17.14 17.13
N LYS A 82 20.96 17.67 18.35
CA LYS A 82 19.90 17.22 19.26
C LYS A 82 18.51 17.48 18.66
N SER A 83 18.30 18.66 18.09
CA SER A 83 17.04 19.00 17.42
C SER A 83 16.76 18.11 16.21
N LEU A 84 17.78 17.86 15.38
CA LEU A 84 17.65 17.00 14.21
C LEU A 84 17.26 15.57 14.57
N ARG A 85 17.76 15.03 15.71
CA ARG A 85 17.31 13.74 16.24
C ARG A 85 15.83 13.76 16.59
N GLN A 86 15.38 14.78 17.33
CA GLN A 86 13.97 14.92 17.68
C GLN A 86 13.07 15.08 16.45
N GLU A 87 13.53 15.81 15.43
CA GLU A 87 12.73 15.99 14.22
C GLU A 87 12.66 14.72 13.37
N ALA A 88 13.75 13.95 13.27
CA ALA A 88 13.72 12.65 12.62
C ALA A 88 12.75 11.68 13.30
N GLU A 89 12.71 11.67 14.64
CA GLU A 89 11.73 10.91 15.41
C GLU A 89 10.29 11.38 15.14
N ARG A 90 10.05 12.70 15.09
CA ARG A 90 8.73 13.26 14.76
C ARG A 90 8.27 12.87 13.35
N ILE A 91 9.16 12.91 12.36
CA ILE A 91 8.86 12.46 11.00
C ILE A 91 8.46 10.97 11.03
N GLY A 92 9.25 10.14 11.70
CA GLY A 92 8.96 8.72 11.86
C GLY A 92 7.59 8.47 12.48
N GLN A 93 7.29 9.12 13.62
CA GLN A 93 6.00 9.02 14.30
C GLN A 93 4.83 9.49 13.42
N ALA A 94 5.00 10.59 12.69
CA ALA A 94 3.96 11.11 11.80
C ALA A 94 3.69 10.17 10.61
N ILE A 95 4.73 9.54 10.05
CA ILE A 95 4.59 8.51 9.01
C ILE A 95 3.90 7.27 9.58
N THR A 96 4.32 6.80 10.76
CA THR A 96 3.69 5.65 11.45
C THR A 96 2.21 5.89 11.64
N LYS A 97 1.82 7.00 12.27
CA LYS A 97 0.43 7.38 12.48
C LYS A 97 -0.37 7.43 11.18
N ARG A 98 0.24 7.94 10.11
CA ARG A 98 -0.41 7.98 8.80
C ARG A 98 -0.67 6.58 8.23
N LEU A 99 0.28 5.66 8.39
CA LEU A 99 0.16 4.28 7.93
C LEU A 99 -0.80 3.46 8.81
N GLU A 100 -0.91 3.77 10.11
CA GLU A 100 -1.93 3.17 11.00
C GLU A 100 -3.36 3.45 10.49
N ASP A 101 -3.61 4.62 9.90
CA ASP A 101 -4.90 4.96 9.30
C ASP A 101 -5.07 4.39 7.87
N ASP A 102 -4.02 4.46 7.05
CA ASP A 102 -4.13 4.15 5.63
C ASP A 102 -4.07 2.63 5.34
N LEU A 103 -3.30 1.85 6.10
CA LEU A 103 -3.12 0.41 5.84
C LEU A 103 -4.40 -0.40 6.06
N PRO A 104 -5.16 -0.24 7.17
CA PRO A 104 -6.44 -0.94 7.34
C PRO A 104 -7.41 -0.66 6.18
N ARG A 105 -7.48 0.58 5.71
CA ARG A 105 -8.35 0.97 4.58
C ARG A 105 -7.90 0.37 3.25
N ALA A 106 -6.59 0.21 3.06
CA ALA A 106 -6.06 -0.47 1.88
C ALA A 106 -6.39 -1.96 1.90
N VAL A 107 -6.22 -2.62 3.06
CA VAL A 107 -6.61 -4.02 3.28
C VAL A 107 -8.11 -4.20 3.03
N GLU A 108 -8.95 -3.37 3.65
CA GLU A 108 -10.40 -3.40 3.48
C GLU A 108 -10.80 -3.24 2.01
N ALA A 109 -10.20 -2.26 1.30
CA ALA A 109 -10.47 -2.06 -0.12
C ALA A 109 -10.12 -3.31 -0.96
N GLY A 110 -9.03 -4.02 -0.65
CA GLY A 110 -8.66 -5.26 -1.33
C GLY A 110 -9.57 -6.44 -1.01
N ALA A 111 -10.00 -6.56 0.25
CA ALA A 111 -10.86 -7.64 0.73
C ALA A 111 -12.32 -7.51 0.24
N LYS A 112 -12.78 -6.27 0.06
CA LYS A 112 -14.18 -5.91 -0.20
C LYS A 112 -14.87 -6.67 -1.34
N PRO A 113 -14.25 -6.90 -2.52
CA PRO A 113 -14.92 -7.63 -3.59
C PRO A 113 -15.35 -9.04 -3.18
N LEU A 114 -14.45 -9.79 -2.53
CA LEU A 114 -14.73 -11.16 -2.08
C LEU A 114 -15.75 -11.19 -0.94
N GLN A 115 -15.69 -10.23 -0.03
CA GLN A 115 -16.64 -10.12 1.08
C GLN A 115 -18.06 -9.82 0.57
N GLN A 116 -18.18 -8.86 -0.36
CA GLN A 116 -19.47 -8.51 -0.98
C GLN A 116 -20.04 -9.66 -1.82
N GLN A 117 -19.19 -10.36 -2.57
CA GLN A 117 -19.61 -11.52 -3.34
C GLN A 117 -20.10 -12.66 -2.45
N LEU A 118 -19.40 -12.96 -1.36
CA LEU A 118 -19.83 -14.01 -0.43
C LEU A 118 -21.16 -13.67 0.24
N LEU A 119 -21.32 -12.43 0.73
CA LEU A 119 -22.57 -11.97 1.32
C LEU A 119 -23.73 -12.11 0.33
N ARG A 120 -23.53 -11.64 -0.90
CA ARG A 120 -24.53 -11.73 -1.96
C ARG A 120 -24.90 -13.18 -2.27
N ALA A 121 -23.91 -14.06 -2.43
CA ALA A 121 -24.15 -15.47 -2.75
C ALA A 121 -24.90 -16.20 -1.62
N LEU A 122 -24.54 -15.94 -0.35
CA LEU A 122 -25.24 -16.49 0.81
C LEU A 122 -26.69 -16.00 0.89
N GLN A 123 -26.92 -14.71 0.61
CA GLN A 123 -28.27 -14.14 0.57
C GLN A 123 -29.11 -14.73 -0.57
N GLU A 124 -28.55 -14.86 -1.79
CA GLU A 124 -29.23 -15.47 -2.94
C GLU A 124 -29.49 -16.98 -2.74
N ALA A 125 -28.65 -17.67 -1.99
CA ALA A 125 -28.86 -19.05 -1.58
C ALA A 125 -29.90 -19.20 -0.45
N GLY A 126 -30.29 -18.10 0.20
CA GLY A 126 -31.15 -18.11 1.38
C GLY A 126 -30.50 -18.87 2.55
N ALA A 127 -29.18 -18.76 2.73
CA ALA A 127 -28.47 -19.43 3.81
C ALA A 127 -28.91 -18.88 5.18
N ASP A 128 -29.27 -19.76 6.12
CA ASP A 128 -29.67 -19.38 7.49
C ASP A 128 -28.42 -19.11 8.34
N LEU A 129 -27.72 -18.02 8.01
CA LEU A 129 -26.53 -17.55 8.71
C LEU A 129 -26.75 -16.16 9.29
N ASP A 130 -26.18 -15.93 10.46
CA ASP A 130 -26.04 -14.59 11.02
C ASP A 130 -25.02 -13.77 10.19
N PHE A 131 -25.55 -12.81 9.43
CA PHE A 131 -24.75 -11.90 8.60
C PHE A 131 -23.95 -10.89 9.42
N LEU A 132 -24.38 -10.52 10.62
CA LEU A 132 -23.62 -9.64 11.50
C LEU A 132 -22.39 -10.36 12.04
N LYS A 133 -22.55 -11.64 12.43
CA LYS A 133 -21.42 -12.51 12.80
C LYS A 133 -20.41 -12.60 11.65
N LEU A 134 -20.90 -12.83 10.42
CA LEU A 134 -20.03 -12.90 9.24
C LEU A 134 -19.28 -11.58 8.97
N GLN A 135 -19.97 -10.45 9.08
CA GLN A 135 -19.36 -9.12 8.94
C GLN A 135 -18.29 -8.83 10.00
N ARG A 136 -18.47 -9.30 11.25
CA ARG A 136 -17.42 -9.20 12.28
C ARG A 136 -16.19 -10.03 11.92
N GLY A 137 -16.40 -11.27 11.45
CA GLY A 137 -15.30 -12.13 10.99
C GLY A 137 -14.48 -11.49 9.86
N PHE A 138 -15.14 -10.79 8.94
CA PHE A 138 -14.45 -9.97 7.93
C PHE A 138 -13.58 -8.87 8.53
N GLY A 139 -14.07 -8.17 9.56
CA GLY A 139 -13.30 -7.19 10.32
C GLY A 139 -12.06 -7.81 10.98
N ASP A 140 -12.20 -8.99 11.58
CA ASP A 140 -11.11 -9.71 12.24
C ASP A 140 -10.01 -10.11 11.26
N ILE A 141 -10.38 -10.61 10.08
CA ILE A 141 -9.42 -10.93 9.01
C ILE A 141 -8.69 -9.69 8.53
N ASN A 142 -9.42 -8.60 8.29
CA ASN A 142 -8.83 -7.35 7.83
C ASN A 142 -7.85 -6.78 8.86
N ARG A 143 -8.17 -6.90 10.15
CA ARG A 143 -7.28 -6.56 11.25
C ARG A 143 -6.03 -7.44 11.27
N ALA A 144 -6.18 -8.77 11.22
CA ALA A 144 -5.06 -9.71 11.20
C ALA A 144 -4.14 -9.49 9.98
N ALA A 145 -4.71 -9.21 8.81
CA ALA A 145 -3.95 -8.85 7.61
C ALA A 145 -3.16 -7.53 7.79
N THR A 146 -3.76 -6.54 8.46
CA THR A 146 -3.07 -5.29 8.83
C THR A 146 -1.91 -5.55 9.78
N GLU A 147 -2.13 -6.35 10.83
CA GLU A 147 -1.10 -6.72 11.80
C GLU A 147 0.06 -7.48 11.13
N ALA A 148 -0.25 -8.40 10.20
CA ALA A 148 0.75 -9.11 9.42
C ALA A 148 1.63 -8.16 8.58
N ILE A 149 1.06 -7.08 8.03
CA ILE A 149 1.80 -6.05 7.30
C ILE A 149 2.79 -5.31 8.22
N TRP A 150 2.41 -5.04 9.46
CA TRP A 150 3.29 -4.42 10.45
C TRP A 150 4.40 -5.37 10.92
N ALA A 151 4.06 -6.64 11.13
CA ALA A 151 4.97 -7.65 11.65
C ALA A 151 5.98 -8.17 10.62
N ARG A 152 5.65 -8.15 9.32
CA ARG A 152 6.49 -8.73 8.26
C ARG A 152 7.86 -8.06 8.17
N THR A 153 8.86 -8.85 7.83
CA THR A 153 10.20 -8.37 7.51
C THR A 153 10.44 -8.31 6.00
N ARG A 154 11.09 -7.24 5.52
CA ARG A 154 11.65 -7.15 4.17
C ARG A 154 13.14 -6.89 4.26
N LYS A 155 13.94 -7.79 3.68
CA LYS A 155 15.41 -7.76 3.81
C LYS A 155 15.87 -7.70 5.28
N GLY A 156 15.19 -8.45 6.16
CA GLY A 156 15.48 -8.51 7.59
C GLY A 156 14.88 -7.37 8.45
N LEU A 157 14.15 -6.41 7.86
CA LEU A 157 13.64 -5.24 8.57
C LEU A 157 12.11 -5.21 8.63
N ARG A 158 11.53 -4.95 9.81
CA ARG A 158 10.10 -4.71 10.00
C ARG A 158 9.69 -3.38 9.37
N LEU A 159 8.37 -3.11 9.29
CA LEU A 159 7.89 -1.81 8.82
C LEU A 159 8.37 -0.66 9.73
N SER A 160 8.31 -0.84 11.05
CA SER A 160 8.84 0.12 12.02
C SER A 160 10.30 0.50 11.75
N ASP A 161 11.14 -0.49 11.46
CA ASP A 161 12.58 -0.29 11.23
C ASP A 161 12.82 0.51 9.95
N ARG A 162 12.02 0.25 8.91
CA ARG A 162 12.10 0.96 7.62
C ARG A 162 11.59 2.40 7.72
N ILE A 163 10.59 2.65 8.55
CA ILE A 163 10.13 4.02 8.87
C ILE A 163 11.23 4.76 9.64
N TRP A 164 11.83 4.10 10.65
CA TRP A 164 12.94 4.67 11.42
C TRP A 164 14.13 5.02 10.52
N GLN A 165 14.54 4.12 9.62
CA GLN A 165 15.60 4.38 8.65
C GLN A 165 15.30 5.58 7.75
N ALA A 166 14.04 5.79 7.35
CA ALA A 166 13.67 6.94 6.54
C ALA A 166 13.89 8.26 7.30
N GLY A 167 13.57 8.31 8.60
CA GLY A 167 13.88 9.46 9.47
C GLY A 167 15.39 9.64 9.67
N GLU A 168 16.11 8.54 9.88
CA GLU A 168 17.56 8.55 10.12
C GLU A 168 18.38 9.03 8.91
N ASN A 169 17.93 8.69 7.70
CA ASN A 169 18.53 9.19 6.46
C ASN A 169 18.39 10.72 6.36
N VAL A 170 17.20 11.24 6.66
CA VAL A 170 16.94 12.69 6.70
C VAL A 170 17.85 13.36 7.73
N ARG A 171 17.94 12.79 8.94
CA ARG A 171 18.81 13.28 10.01
C ARG A 171 20.27 13.37 9.57
N THR A 172 20.78 12.32 8.95
CA THR A 172 22.16 12.21 8.49
C THR A 172 22.46 13.28 7.45
N SER A 173 21.61 13.43 6.43
CA SER A 173 21.83 14.45 5.40
C SER A 173 21.77 15.87 5.94
N ILE A 174 20.87 16.17 6.89
CA ILE A 174 20.84 17.51 7.50
C ILE A 174 22.08 17.73 8.36
N ARG A 175 22.53 16.72 9.13
CA ARG A 175 23.78 16.81 9.89
C ARG A 175 24.96 17.16 8.97
N ASP A 176 25.06 16.52 7.82
CA ASP A 176 26.15 16.77 6.86
C ASP A 176 26.11 18.20 6.31
N ILE A 177 24.91 18.75 6.04
CA ILE A 177 24.72 20.16 5.65
C ILE A 177 25.23 21.10 6.76
N VAL A 178 24.84 20.87 8.00
CA VAL A 178 25.21 21.74 9.13
C VAL A 178 26.71 21.62 9.44
N GLN A 179 27.30 20.42 9.37
CA GLN A 179 28.73 20.21 9.53
C GLN A 179 29.53 20.95 8.44
N SER A 180 29.10 20.86 7.18
CA SER A 180 29.68 21.61 6.07
C SER A 180 29.56 23.12 6.26
N ALA A 181 28.41 23.60 6.76
CA ALA A 181 28.19 25.00 7.06
C ALA A 181 29.17 25.52 8.14
N VAL A 182 29.40 24.74 9.21
CA VAL A 182 30.40 25.11 10.23
C VAL A 182 31.80 25.12 9.67
N ALA A 183 32.19 24.10 8.90
CA ALA A 183 33.51 24.05 8.28
C ALA A 183 33.78 25.26 7.37
N ARG A 184 32.74 25.77 6.71
CA ARG A 184 32.79 26.96 5.83
C ARG A 184 32.65 28.29 6.57
N GLY A 185 32.44 28.29 7.89
CA GLY A 185 32.13 29.51 8.64
C GLY A 185 30.85 30.19 8.15
N GLN A 186 29.85 29.42 7.73
CA GLN A 186 28.62 29.93 7.16
C GLN A 186 27.68 30.50 8.24
N ASP A 187 26.88 31.49 7.87
CA ASP A 187 25.86 32.08 8.75
C ASP A 187 24.65 31.16 8.94
N ALA A 188 23.97 31.33 10.07
CA ALA A 188 22.83 30.49 10.46
C ALA A 188 21.64 30.64 9.49
N VAL A 189 21.38 31.84 8.95
CA VAL A 189 20.25 32.09 8.05
C VAL A 189 20.45 31.36 6.72
N LYS A 190 21.66 31.41 6.15
CA LYS A 190 22.01 30.68 4.93
C LYS A 190 22.00 29.17 5.15
N THR A 191 22.47 28.71 6.30
CA THR A 191 22.41 27.29 6.67
C THR A 191 20.98 26.79 6.82
N ALA A 192 20.10 27.58 7.47
CA ALA A 192 18.67 27.28 7.56
C ALA A 192 18.03 27.14 6.17
N ARG A 193 18.39 28.02 5.23
CA ARG A 193 17.92 27.94 3.83
C ARG A 193 18.43 26.68 3.10
N GLU A 194 19.67 26.24 3.36
CA GLU A 194 20.22 25.00 2.79
C GLU A 194 19.48 23.76 3.34
N VAL A 195 19.23 23.72 4.64
CA VAL A 195 18.47 22.64 5.29
C VAL A 195 17.02 22.60 4.83
N GLU A 196 16.36 23.76 4.79
CA GLU A 196 15.00 23.93 4.28
C GLU A 196 14.91 23.43 2.83
N ARG A 197 15.90 23.80 1.98
CA ARG A 197 15.97 23.32 0.60
C ARG A 197 16.13 21.81 0.54
N TYR A 198 16.99 21.20 1.35
CA TYR A 198 17.15 19.74 1.36
C TYR A 198 15.86 19.02 1.82
N LEU A 199 15.21 19.48 2.88
CA LEU A 199 13.97 18.85 3.33
C LEU A 199 12.81 19.04 2.35
N LYS A 200 12.79 20.16 1.61
CA LYS A 200 11.80 20.43 0.56
C LYS A 200 12.14 19.75 -0.76
N THR A 201 13.41 19.56 -1.10
CA THR A 201 13.83 19.13 -2.45
C THR A 201 15.10 18.27 -2.50
N GLY A 202 15.47 17.57 -1.44
CA GLY A 202 16.72 16.80 -1.36
C GLY A 202 16.69 15.54 -2.22
N THR A 203 15.54 14.88 -2.26
CA THR A 203 15.24 13.73 -3.13
C THR A 203 13.88 13.94 -3.79
N PRO A 204 13.69 15.06 -4.50
CA PRO A 204 12.37 15.49 -4.91
C PRO A 204 11.86 14.52 -5.97
N SER A 205 10.63 14.08 -5.81
CA SER A 205 9.97 13.18 -6.75
C SER A 205 10.02 13.67 -8.21
N ARG A 206 10.16 15.00 -8.44
CA ARG A 206 10.32 15.61 -9.77
C ARG A 206 11.56 15.16 -10.54
N ASP A 207 12.64 14.80 -9.83
CA ASP A 207 13.91 14.40 -10.45
C ASP A 207 13.80 12.99 -11.06
N TYR A 208 12.78 12.23 -10.67
CA TYR A 208 12.43 10.94 -11.26
C TYR A 208 11.57 11.14 -12.52
N VAL A 209 12.17 11.69 -13.58
CA VAL A 209 11.50 12.13 -14.82
C VAL A 209 10.58 11.05 -15.42
N ASN A 210 11.03 9.80 -15.49
CA ASN A 210 10.21 8.69 -16.01
C ASN A 210 8.99 8.37 -15.14
N MET A 211 9.10 8.53 -13.81
CA MET A 211 7.94 8.43 -12.91
C MET A 211 7.00 9.61 -13.15
N MET A 212 7.53 10.83 -13.21
CA MET A 212 6.71 12.05 -13.37
C MET A 212 6.03 12.15 -14.72
N ARG A 213 6.64 11.67 -15.81
CA ARG A 213 6.00 11.58 -17.12
C ARG A 213 4.72 10.74 -17.06
N ARG A 214 4.74 9.66 -16.28
CA ARG A 214 3.59 8.79 -16.08
C ARG A 214 2.61 9.41 -15.09
N MET A 215 3.08 9.77 -13.91
CA MET A 215 2.22 10.16 -12.80
C MET A 215 1.71 11.60 -12.90
N GLY A 216 2.44 12.48 -13.59
CA GLY A 216 2.10 13.89 -13.77
C GLY A 216 1.84 14.60 -12.44
N LYS A 217 0.78 15.40 -12.40
CA LYS A 217 0.37 16.19 -11.23
C LYS A 217 -0.18 15.34 -10.06
N ARG A 218 -0.30 14.01 -10.22
CA ARG A 218 -0.78 13.11 -9.15
C ARG A 218 0.22 13.02 -7.99
N VAL A 219 1.51 13.20 -8.28
CA VAL A 219 2.58 13.22 -7.27
C VAL A 219 3.06 14.64 -7.07
N PRO A 220 3.15 15.14 -5.82
CA PRO A 220 3.83 16.40 -5.57
C PRO A 220 5.31 16.30 -5.95
N GLY A 221 5.78 17.17 -6.85
CA GLY A 221 7.16 17.11 -7.36
C GLY A 221 8.25 17.34 -6.32
N ASN A 222 7.92 17.94 -5.18
CA ASN A 222 8.81 18.21 -4.05
C ASN A 222 8.56 17.27 -2.86
N LEU A 223 7.90 16.14 -3.08
CA LEU A 223 7.81 15.08 -2.07
C LEU A 223 9.11 14.27 -2.05
N ALA A 224 9.64 14.01 -0.84
CA ALA A 224 10.77 13.11 -0.62
C ALA A 224 10.45 11.72 -1.20
N TYR A 225 11.25 11.29 -2.18
CA TYR A 225 10.98 10.07 -2.94
C TYR A 225 11.03 8.81 -2.07
N GLU A 226 11.87 8.76 -1.05
CA GLU A 226 12.00 7.62 -0.14
C GLU A 226 10.71 7.39 0.65
N ALA A 227 10.11 8.47 1.17
CA ALA A 227 8.82 8.41 1.86
C ALA A 227 7.70 7.99 0.93
N LEU A 228 7.67 8.56 -0.28
CA LEU A 228 6.73 8.17 -1.32
C LEU A 228 6.86 6.68 -1.65
N ARG A 229 8.09 6.20 -1.85
CA ARG A 229 8.41 4.81 -2.17
C ARG A 229 7.99 3.85 -1.06
N LEU A 230 8.31 4.18 0.18
CA LEU A 230 7.94 3.37 1.35
C LEU A 230 6.41 3.25 1.42
N ALA A 231 5.70 4.38 1.52
CA ALA A 231 4.26 4.38 1.70
C ALA A 231 3.53 3.69 0.55
N ARG A 232 3.89 3.99 -0.70
CA ARG A 232 3.29 3.32 -1.87
C ARG A 232 3.50 1.82 -1.88
N THR A 233 4.69 1.37 -1.46
CA THR A 233 5.00 -0.06 -1.39
C THR A 233 4.12 -0.74 -0.34
N GLU A 234 4.03 -0.16 0.86
CA GLU A 234 3.21 -0.75 1.92
C GLU A 234 1.73 -0.76 1.56
N MET A 235 1.22 0.31 0.95
CA MET A 235 -0.16 0.42 0.51
C MET A 235 -0.53 -0.61 -0.56
N SER A 236 0.30 -0.75 -1.61
CA SER A 236 0.06 -1.75 -2.66
C SER A 236 0.03 -3.17 -2.10
N MET A 237 0.97 -3.47 -1.18
CA MET A 237 0.98 -4.77 -0.51
C MET A 237 -0.22 -4.95 0.42
N ALA A 238 -0.66 -3.91 1.11
CA ALA A 238 -1.80 -3.96 1.99
C ALA A 238 -3.09 -4.29 1.23
N PHE A 239 -3.27 -3.65 0.09
CA PHE A 239 -4.37 -3.95 -0.82
C PHE A 239 -4.35 -5.41 -1.30
N MET A 240 -3.18 -5.91 -1.70
CA MET A 240 -3.06 -7.31 -2.14
C MET A 240 -3.27 -8.30 -1.00
N GLU A 241 -2.72 -8.04 0.19
CA GLU A 241 -2.91 -8.89 1.36
C GLU A 241 -4.39 -8.94 1.79
N GLY A 242 -5.12 -7.82 1.66
CA GLY A 242 -6.56 -7.82 1.88
C GLY A 242 -7.30 -8.77 0.94
N THR A 243 -6.96 -8.76 -0.36
CA THR A 243 -7.49 -9.74 -1.32
C THR A 243 -7.16 -11.17 -0.91
N TYR A 244 -5.91 -11.46 -0.54
CA TYR A 244 -5.46 -12.81 -0.18
C TYR A 244 -6.11 -13.30 1.10
N ALA A 245 -6.14 -12.47 2.14
CA ALA A 245 -6.72 -12.79 3.42
C ALA A 245 -8.24 -13.06 3.30
N ALA A 246 -8.95 -12.24 2.53
CA ALA A 246 -10.36 -12.49 2.21
C ALA A 246 -10.56 -13.75 1.35
N GLY A 247 -9.60 -14.05 0.45
CA GLY A 247 -9.62 -15.26 -0.37
C GLY A 247 -9.49 -16.53 0.45
N ARG A 248 -8.55 -16.57 1.41
CA ARG A 248 -8.32 -17.72 2.31
C ARG A 248 -9.56 -18.18 3.07
N VAL A 249 -10.55 -17.30 3.25
CA VAL A 249 -11.77 -17.59 4.01
C VAL A 249 -13.05 -17.55 3.15
N ASN A 250 -12.92 -17.39 1.83
CA ASN A 250 -14.06 -17.40 0.91
C ASN A 250 -14.10 -18.76 0.19
N PRO A 251 -15.15 -19.58 0.37
CA PRO A 251 -15.18 -20.94 -0.17
C PRO A 251 -15.38 -21.02 -1.69
N SER A 252 -15.63 -19.89 -2.37
CA SER A 252 -15.65 -19.79 -3.83
C SER A 252 -14.31 -19.37 -4.44
N TYR A 253 -13.33 -18.99 -3.60
CA TYR A 253 -12.05 -18.44 -4.05
C TYR A 253 -11.17 -19.51 -4.71
N LYS A 254 -10.67 -19.20 -5.90
CA LYS A 254 -9.77 -20.05 -6.68
C LYS A 254 -8.32 -19.58 -6.63
N GLY A 255 -8.09 -18.30 -6.34
CA GLY A 255 -6.77 -17.67 -6.39
C GLY A 255 -6.84 -16.25 -6.92
N VAL A 256 -5.76 -15.75 -7.52
CA VAL A 256 -5.69 -14.40 -8.09
C VAL A 256 -5.17 -14.36 -9.51
N ARG A 257 -5.55 -13.30 -10.20
CA ARG A 257 -4.93 -12.87 -11.44
C ARG A 257 -4.00 -11.69 -11.18
N TRP A 258 -2.75 -11.81 -11.58
CA TRP A 258 -1.81 -10.70 -11.65
C TRP A 258 -2.14 -9.81 -12.85
N ILE A 259 -2.46 -8.54 -12.58
CA ILE A 259 -2.78 -7.54 -13.59
C ILE A 259 -1.65 -6.54 -13.71
N LEU A 260 -1.01 -6.54 -14.88
CA LEU A 260 -0.02 -5.54 -15.27
C LEU A 260 -0.71 -4.17 -15.37
N SER A 261 -0.24 -3.20 -14.58
CA SER A 261 -0.84 -1.87 -14.57
C SER A 261 -0.67 -1.18 -15.92
N ALA A 262 -1.68 -0.42 -16.36
CA ALA A 262 -1.53 0.43 -17.55
C ALA A 262 -0.36 1.43 -17.42
N SER A 263 0.00 1.82 -16.19
CA SER A 263 1.14 2.71 -15.89
C SER A 263 2.46 1.98 -15.64
N HIS A 264 2.52 0.67 -15.90
CA HIS A 264 3.75 -0.12 -15.80
C HIS A 264 4.85 0.46 -16.70
N PRO A 265 6.02 0.85 -16.16
CA PRO A 265 6.98 1.68 -16.89
C PRO A 265 7.76 0.95 -17.97
N MET A 266 8.15 -0.27 -17.67
CA MET A 266 9.23 -0.98 -18.34
C MET A 266 9.07 -2.46 -18.01
N GLN A 267 9.60 -3.30 -18.89
CA GLN A 267 9.61 -4.72 -18.65
C GLN A 267 10.41 -5.06 -17.38
N ASP A 268 9.78 -5.79 -16.47
CA ASP A 268 10.39 -6.36 -15.27
C ASP A 268 9.67 -7.66 -14.87
N VAL A 269 9.98 -8.18 -13.67
CA VAL A 269 9.35 -9.40 -13.12
C VAL A 269 7.83 -9.36 -13.08
N CYS A 270 7.19 -8.18 -13.09
CA CYS A 270 5.73 -8.09 -13.20
C CYS A 270 5.20 -8.58 -14.55
N ASP A 271 5.97 -8.44 -15.63
CA ASP A 271 5.58 -8.92 -16.96
C ASP A 271 5.62 -10.45 -17.00
N ASP A 272 6.64 -11.05 -16.38
CA ASP A 272 6.73 -12.50 -16.20
C ASP A 272 5.54 -12.98 -15.36
N LEU A 273 5.26 -12.31 -14.24
CA LEU A 273 4.11 -12.65 -13.39
C LEU A 273 2.77 -12.52 -14.14
N ALA A 274 2.62 -11.56 -15.06
CA ALA A 274 1.40 -11.32 -15.82
C ALA A 274 1.20 -12.29 -16.99
N SER A 275 2.30 -12.83 -17.53
CA SER A 275 2.31 -13.66 -18.73
C SER A 275 2.38 -15.16 -18.42
N ALA A 276 2.95 -15.54 -17.28
CA ALA A 276 3.11 -16.93 -16.87
C ALA A 276 1.75 -17.63 -16.69
N ASP A 277 1.58 -18.81 -17.27
CA ASP A 277 0.42 -19.68 -17.06
C ASP A 277 0.87 -21.01 -16.47
N LEU A 278 1.45 -20.94 -15.27
CA LEU A 278 2.08 -22.11 -14.60
C LEU A 278 1.05 -23.10 -14.03
N TYR A 279 -0.20 -22.66 -13.88
CA TYR A 279 -1.25 -23.37 -13.14
C TYR A 279 -2.50 -23.63 -13.98
N ASN A 280 -2.47 -23.40 -15.29
CA ASN A 280 -3.61 -23.53 -16.21
C ASN A 280 -4.82 -22.68 -15.77
N LEU A 281 -4.55 -21.48 -15.22
CA LEU A 281 -5.57 -20.49 -14.82
C LEU A 281 -5.61 -19.31 -15.79
N GLY A 282 -4.95 -19.46 -16.94
CA GLY A 282 -4.69 -18.42 -17.92
C GLY A 282 -3.50 -17.54 -17.50
N PRO A 283 -2.96 -16.71 -18.42
CA PRO A 283 -1.79 -15.87 -18.16
C PRO A 283 -1.92 -15.00 -16.92
N GLY A 284 -1.00 -15.15 -15.99
CA GLY A 284 -0.95 -14.47 -14.69
C GLY A 284 -1.94 -15.00 -13.66
N GLY A 285 -2.53 -16.18 -13.85
CA GLY A 285 -3.36 -16.84 -12.86
C GLY A 285 -2.53 -17.64 -11.86
N TYR A 286 -2.78 -17.44 -10.57
CA TYR A 286 -2.12 -18.12 -9.45
C TYR A 286 -3.20 -18.69 -8.52
N PRO A 287 -3.17 -19.98 -8.19
CA PRO A 287 -4.17 -20.58 -7.32
C PRO A 287 -4.03 -20.08 -5.88
N ALA A 288 -5.08 -20.29 -5.08
CA ALA A 288 -5.06 -20.01 -3.65
C ALA A 288 -3.89 -20.75 -2.98
N GLY A 289 -3.11 -20.04 -2.17
CA GLY A 289 -1.89 -20.55 -1.53
C GLY A 289 -0.61 -20.30 -2.32
N GLU A 290 -0.70 -20.02 -3.62
CA GLU A 290 0.43 -19.71 -4.52
C GLU A 290 0.40 -18.25 -4.99
N GLU A 291 -0.30 -17.38 -4.27
CA GLU A 291 -0.41 -15.98 -4.67
C GLU A 291 0.95 -15.26 -4.62
N PRO A 292 1.32 -14.51 -5.68
CA PRO A 292 2.63 -13.88 -5.74
C PRO A 292 2.73 -12.69 -4.79
N MET A 293 3.81 -12.65 -4.02
CA MET A 293 4.14 -11.43 -3.26
C MET A 293 4.47 -10.27 -4.19
N THR A 294 4.23 -9.03 -3.73
CA THR A 294 4.63 -7.84 -4.50
C THR A 294 6.15 -7.86 -4.75
N PRO A 295 6.58 -7.95 -6.02
CA PRO A 295 7.95 -8.37 -6.33
C PRO A 295 8.98 -7.26 -6.15
N HIS A 296 8.55 -5.99 -6.22
CA HIS A 296 9.45 -4.85 -6.04
C HIS A 296 8.76 -3.64 -5.38
N PRO A 297 9.55 -2.72 -4.79
CA PRO A 297 9.03 -1.45 -4.29
C PRO A 297 8.36 -0.62 -5.40
N ASN A 298 7.43 0.27 -5.01
CA ASN A 298 6.70 1.14 -5.94
C ASN A 298 5.92 0.39 -7.05
N CYS A 299 5.66 -0.91 -6.88
CA CYS A 299 4.88 -1.69 -7.83
C CYS A 299 3.49 -1.05 -8.04
N LEU A 300 3.13 -0.91 -9.31
CA LEU A 300 1.86 -0.33 -9.76
C LEU A 300 0.83 -1.41 -10.11
N CYS A 301 1.33 -2.60 -10.42
CA CYS A 301 0.56 -3.80 -10.70
C CYS A 301 -0.15 -4.29 -9.45
N TYR A 302 -1.19 -5.09 -9.64
CA TYR A 302 -2.11 -5.47 -8.59
C TYR A 302 -2.71 -6.82 -8.93
N THR A 303 -3.29 -7.47 -7.93
CA THR A 303 -4.05 -8.70 -8.11
C THR A 303 -5.54 -8.43 -8.14
N VAL A 304 -6.27 -9.23 -8.89
CA VAL A 304 -7.73 -9.33 -8.82
C VAL A 304 -8.11 -10.76 -8.43
N PRO A 305 -9.11 -10.96 -7.56
CA PRO A 305 -9.52 -12.28 -7.14
C PRO A 305 -10.15 -13.07 -8.29
N LEU A 306 -9.91 -14.39 -8.27
CA LEU A 306 -10.55 -15.39 -9.12
C LEU A 306 -11.48 -16.23 -8.26
N ILE A 307 -12.71 -16.38 -8.72
CA ILE A 307 -13.75 -17.13 -8.01
C ILE A 307 -14.39 -18.17 -8.92
N GLU A 308 -15.05 -19.13 -8.32
CA GLU A 308 -16.09 -19.91 -8.99
C GLU A 308 -17.15 -19.01 -9.62
N ASN A 309 -17.79 -19.47 -10.69
CA ASN A 309 -18.95 -18.77 -11.22
C ASN A 309 -19.97 -18.56 -10.10
N THR A 310 -20.39 -17.32 -9.87
CA THR A 310 -21.27 -16.98 -8.75
C THR A 310 -22.58 -17.78 -8.78
N ARG A 311 -23.14 -18.09 -9.96
CA ARG A 311 -24.36 -18.90 -10.06
C ARG A 311 -24.13 -20.35 -9.65
N GLU A 312 -23.02 -20.95 -10.08
CA GLU A 312 -22.64 -22.31 -9.68
C GLU A 312 -22.41 -22.38 -8.16
N PHE A 313 -21.71 -21.38 -7.62
CA PHE A 313 -21.47 -21.27 -6.20
C PHE A 313 -22.76 -21.13 -5.38
N VAL A 314 -23.73 -20.32 -5.84
CA VAL A 314 -25.06 -20.23 -5.21
C VAL A 314 -25.79 -21.58 -5.23
N GLN A 315 -25.69 -22.34 -6.32
CA GLN A 315 -26.30 -23.69 -6.38
C GLN A 315 -25.62 -24.66 -5.41
N ARG A 316 -24.29 -24.59 -5.26
CA ARG A 316 -23.56 -25.37 -4.23
C ARG A 316 -24.03 -25.01 -2.82
N LEU A 317 -24.18 -23.71 -2.52
CA LEU A 317 -24.69 -23.25 -1.24
C LEU A 317 -26.11 -23.76 -0.94
N LYS A 318 -26.99 -23.80 -1.95
CA LYS A 318 -28.34 -24.36 -1.80
C LYS A 318 -28.32 -25.86 -1.48
N ARG A 319 -27.51 -26.65 -2.21
CA ARG A 319 -27.33 -28.08 -1.92
C ARG A 319 -26.74 -28.33 -0.54
N TRP A 320 -25.73 -27.55 -0.16
CA TRP A 320 -25.14 -27.60 1.18
C TRP A 320 -26.18 -27.29 2.26
N LYS A 321 -27.02 -26.27 2.06
CA LYS A 321 -28.11 -25.94 3.00
C LYS A 321 -29.09 -27.12 3.19
N GLU A 322 -29.48 -27.78 2.10
CA GLU A 322 -30.41 -28.92 2.13
C GLU A 322 -29.76 -30.17 2.74
N ASN A 323 -28.50 -30.42 2.40
CA ASN A 323 -27.73 -31.53 2.91
C ASN A 323 -26.24 -31.12 3.03
N PRO A 324 -25.76 -30.81 4.25
CA PRO A 324 -24.38 -30.38 4.46
C PRO A 324 -23.33 -31.38 3.97
N SER A 325 -23.63 -32.68 4.01
CA SER A 325 -22.72 -33.74 3.53
C SER A 325 -22.55 -33.75 2.00
N SER A 326 -23.44 -33.09 1.26
CA SER A 326 -23.35 -32.99 -0.20
C SER A 326 -22.21 -32.10 -0.69
N GLU A 327 -21.74 -31.18 0.16
CA GLU A 327 -20.68 -30.23 -0.15
C GLU A 327 -19.65 -30.19 0.99
N PRO A 328 -18.79 -31.24 1.13
CA PRO A 328 -17.90 -31.37 2.29
C PRO A 328 -16.97 -30.18 2.53
N LYS A 329 -16.52 -29.51 1.45
CA LYS A 329 -15.67 -28.31 1.55
C LYS A 329 -16.42 -27.09 2.10
N LEU A 330 -17.72 -26.96 1.78
CA LEU A 330 -18.55 -25.89 2.35
C LEU A 330 -18.84 -26.16 3.83
N GLU A 331 -19.07 -27.42 4.17
CA GLU A 331 -19.24 -27.81 5.56
C GLU A 331 -17.97 -27.58 6.37
N GLU A 332 -16.79 -27.94 5.84
CA GLU A 332 -15.51 -27.63 6.47
C GLU A 332 -15.34 -26.12 6.70
N TRP A 333 -15.65 -25.30 5.69
CA TRP A 333 -15.62 -23.84 5.83
C TRP A 333 -16.58 -23.35 6.93
N TYR A 334 -17.81 -23.87 6.97
CA TYR A 334 -18.79 -23.49 7.98
C TYR A 334 -18.29 -23.80 9.40
N GLN A 335 -17.79 -25.03 9.62
CA GLN A 335 -17.28 -25.50 10.91
C GLN A 335 -15.99 -24.78 11.34
N ASN A 336 -15.05 -24.61 10.41
CA ASN A 336 -13.72 -24.11 10.73
C ASN A 336 -13.58 -22.60 10.67
N TYR A 337 -14.46 -21.91 9.96
CA TYR A 337 -14.41 -20.46 9.82
C TYR A 337 -15.66 -19.81 10.43
N TYR A 338 -16.85 -20.06 9.87
CA TYR A 338 -18.06 -19.34 10.30
C TYR A 338 -18.41 -19.57 11.78
N LEU A 339 -18.38 -20.81 12.26
CA LEU A 339 -18.69 -21.11 13.66
C LEU A 339 -17.67 -20.53 14.64
N LYS A 340 -16.39 -20.47 14.25
CA LYS A 340 -15.29 -19.99 15.10
C LYS A 340 -15.21 -18.46 15.22
N VAL A 341 -15.93 -17.70 14.40
CA VAL A 341 -16.02 -16.24 14.60
C VAL A 341 -16.65 -15.97 15.97
N THR A 342 -15.91 -15.32 16.87
CA THR A 342 -16.35 -15.01 18.23
C THR A 342 -17.24 -13.77 18.26
N TRP A 343 -18.16 -13.72 19.22
CA TRP A 343 -19.09 -12.61 19.43
C TRP A 343 -18.42 -11.38 20.03
#